data_AF-A0A661UQK9-F1
#
_entry.id   AF-A0A661UQK9-F1
#
_cell.length_a   1.000
_cell.length_b   1.000
_cell.length_c   1.000
_cell.angle_alpha   90.00
_cell.angle_beta   90.00
_cell.angle_gamma   90.00
#
_symmetry.space_group_name_H-M   'P 1'
#
loop_
_entity.id
_entity.type
_entity.pdbx_description
1 polymer ?
#
loop_
_entity_poly.entity_id
_entity_poly.type
_entity_poly.pdbx_seq_one_letter_code
_entity_poly.pdbx_strand_id
1 'polypeptide(L)'
;MKCPRDQSELMIEHHLGIEVDHCPTCNGRWLDRHELDELESTVDSTEEERRATIQFGERKSDLKCPVCERKMTVFQYRAYNLELDSCPDEHGYWLDTGEEGRVRDIIEDRVKGLARARDAEAGWGRFLGGLRGKKKR
;
A
#
# COMPACT_ATOMS: atom_id res chain seq x y z
N MET A 1 -6.43 -21.99 6.68
CA MET A 1 -5.12 -21.48 7.15
C MET A 1 -5.28 -20.81 8.52
N LYS A 2 -4.21 -20.68 9.32
CA LYS A 2 -4.31 -20.16 10.70
C LYS A 2 -3.90 -18.70 10.80
N CYS A 3 -4.66 -17.92 11.55
CA CYS A 3 -4.34 -16.53 11.85
C CYS A 3 -3.01 -16.45 12.63
N PRO A 4 -2.05 -15.62 12.21
CA PRO A 4 -0.76 -15.51 12.88
C PRO A 4 -0.85 -14.82 14.25
N ARG A 5 -1.96 -14.10 14.53
CA ARG A 5 -2.18 -13.33 15.76
C ARG A 5 -2.85 -14.13 16.87
N ASP A 6 -3.90 -14.88 16.53
CA ASP A 6 -4.74 -15.59 17.51
C ASP A 6 -4.95 -17.09 17.21
N GLN A 7 -4.36 -17.59 16.11
CA GLN A 7 -4.44 -18.98 15.67
C GLN A 7 -5.87 -19.46 15.31
N SER A 8 -6.83 -18.55 15.12
CA SER A 8 -8.14 -18.90 14.58
C SER A 8 -8.04 -19.43 13.15
N GLU A 9 -9.05 -20.16 12.68
CA GLU A 9 -9.16 -20.46 11.25
C GLU A 9 -9.47 -19.17 10.49
N LEU A 10 -8.73 -18.92 9.41
CA LEU A 10 -9.01 -17.85 8.46
C LEU A 10 -10.11 -18.31 7.51
N MET A 11 -10.96 -17.36 7.11
CA MET A 11 -12.10 -17.59 6.24
C MET A 11 -11.96 -16.70 5.01
N ILE A 12 -12.33 -17.23 3.85
CA ILE A 12 -12.35 -16.45 2.61
C ILE A 12 -13.48 -15.41 2.71
N GLU A 13 -13.15 -14.14 2.48
CA GLU A 13 -14.06 -12.99 2.43
C GLU A 13 -13.86 -12.26 1.09
N HIS A 14 -14.93 -11.70 0.52
CA HIS A 14 -14.81 -10.73 -0.58
C HIS A 14 -14.78 -9.31 -0.02
N HIS A 15 -13.59 -8.72 0.08
CA HIS A 15 -13.40 -7.35 0.54
C HIS A 15 -13.09 -6.43 -0.65
N LEU A 16 -13.95 -5.42 -0.88
CA LEU A 16 -13.82 -4.50 -2.03
C LEU A 16 -13.76 -5.20 -3.40
N GLY A 17 -14.34 -6.40 -3.52
CA GLY A 17 -14.31 -7.22 -4.73
C GLY A 17 -13.09 -8.14 -4.84
N ILE A 18 -12.19 -8.10 -3.87
CA ILE A 18 -10.96 -8.90 -3.79
C ILE A 18 -11.22 -10.08 -2.86
N GLU A 19 -10.84 -11.28 -3.27
CA GLU A 19 -10.87 -12.46 -2.41
C GLU A 19 -9.69 -12.37 -1.44
N VAL A 20 -9.96 -12.41 -0.13
CA VAL A 20 -8.93 -12.30 0.92
C VAL A 20 -9.21 -13.27 2.05
N ASP A 21 -8.16 -13.67 2.76
CA ASP A 21 -8.29 -14.51 3.95
C ASP A 21 -8.48 -13.63 5.20
N HIS A 22 -9.69 -13.63 5.76
CA HIS A 22 -10.10 -12.86 6.93
C HIS A 22 -10.07 -13.67 8.22
N CYS A 23 -9.56 -13.05 9.29
CA CYS A 23 -9.69 -13.59 10.63
C CYS A 23 -10.95 -13.04 11.33
N PRO A 24 -11.92 -13.89 11.73
CA PRO A 24 -13.13 -13.43 12.41
C PRO A 24 -12.90 -12.95 13.85
N THR A 25 -11.73 -13.22 14.43
CA THR A 25 -11.42 -12.91 15.84
C THR A 25 -10.69 -11.59 15.96
N CYS A 26 -9.52 -11.46 15.34
CA CYS A 26 -8.77 -10.21 15.35
C CYS A 26 -9.16 -9.24 14.24
N ASN A 27 -9.93 -9.63 13.21
CA ASN A 27 -10.25 -8.82 12.02
C ASN A 27 -9.03 -8.42 11.17
N GLY A 28 -7.91 -9.13 11.31
CA GLY A 28 -6.80 -9.02 10.37
C GLY A 28 -7.07 -9.78 9.07
N ARG A 29 -6.31 -9.45 8.03
CA ARG A 29 -6.43 -10.06 6.70
C ARG A 29 -5.05 -10.48 6.19
N TRP A 30 -5.04 -11.61 5.52
CA TRP A 30 -3.89 -12.07 4.75
C TRP A 30 -4.14 -11.79 3.27
N LEU A 31 -3.19 -11.10 2.65
CA LEU A 31 -3.22 -10.74 1.24
C LEU A 31 -1.99 -11.30 0.53
N ASP A 32 -2.16 -11.95 -0.61
CA ASP A 32 -1.05 -12.28 -1.49
C ASP A 32 -0.51 -11.04 -2.25
N ARG A 33 0.47 -11.25 -3.13
CA ARG A 33 1.06 -10.13 -3.91
C ARG A 33 0.06 -9.50 -4.90
N HIS A 34 -0.80 -10.29 -5.52
CA HIS A 34 -1.80 -9.81 -6.47
C HIS A 34 -2.96 -9.13 -5.74
N GLU A 35 -3.41 -9.70 -4.63
CA GLU A 35 -4.51 -9.15 -3.81
C GLU A 35 -4.13 -7.78 -3.23
N LEU A 36 -2.86 -7.59 -2.81
CA LEU A 36 -2.37 -6.26 -2.39
C LEU A 36 -2.33 -5.27 -3.55
N ASP A 37 -1.91 -5.68 -4.75
CA ASP A 37 -1.93 -4.83 -5.95
C ASP A 37 -3.37 -4.45 -6.35
N GLU A 38 -4.30 -5.41 -6.27
CA GLU A 38 -5.72 -5.17 -6.48
C GLU A 38 -6.28 -4.19 -5.46
N LEU A 39 -5.90 -4.30 -4.18
CA LEU A 39 -6.32 -3.36 -3.13
C LEU A 39 -5.87 -1.94 -3.44
N GLU A 40 -4.62 -1.77 -3.90
CA GLU A 40 -4.10 -0.47 -4.33
C GLU A 40 -4.84 0.07 -5.57
N SER A 41 -5.20 -0.82 -6.49
CA SER A 41 -5.93 -0.48 -7.71
C SER A 41 -7.37 -0.01 -7.47
N THR A 42 -7.93 -0.28 -6.29
CA THR A 42 -9.25 0.25 -5.89
C THR A 42 -9.28 1.78 -5.79
N VAL A 43 -8.11 2.42 -5.73
CA VAL A 43 -7.98 3.87 -5.81
C VAL A 43 -7.71 4.26 -7.26
N ASP A 44 -8.52 5.18 -7.79
CA ASP A 44 -8.40 5.68 -9.17
C ASP A 44 -7.02 6.32 -9.39
N SER A 45 -6.15 5.56 -10.06
CA SER A 45 -4.73 5.86 -10.23
C SER A 45 -4.16 5.09 -11.41
N THR A 46 -3.10 5.61 -12.01
CA THR A 46 -2.29 4.88 -12.99
C THR A 46 -1.29 3.95 -12.29
N GLU A 47 -0.81 2.91 -12.99
CA GLU A 47 0.27 2.06 -12.46
C GLU A 47 1.51 2.87 -12.08
N GLU A 48 1.85 3.92 -12.83
CA GLU A 48 3.00 4.80 -12.55
C GLU A 48 2.82 5.58 -11.25
N GLU A 49 1.59 6.03 -10.96
CA GLU A 49 1.26 6.71 -9.70
C GLU A 49 1.34 5.74 -8.52
N ARG A 50 0.99 4.46 -8.72
CA ARG A 50 1.11 3.40 -7.70
C ARG A 50 2.54 2.89 -7.52
N ARG A 51 3.34 2.75 -8.59
CA ARG A 51 4.64 2.04 -8.56
C ARG A 51 5.70 2.79 -7.75
N ALA A 52 5.74 2.54 -6.44
CA ALA A 52 6.77 2.99 -5.52
C ALA A 52 6.73 2.22 -4.19
N THR A 53 6.65 0.88 -4.23
CA THR A 53 6.86 0.06 -3.03
C THR A 53 8.33 0.14 -2.64
N ILE A 54 8.70 1.20 -1.94
CA ILE A 54 10.01 1.28 -1.31
C ILE A 54 9.87 0.62 0.06
N GLN A 55 10.24 -0.65 0.13
CA GLN A 55 10.39 -1.35 1.40
C GLN A 55 11.60 -0.74 2.11
N PHE A 56 11.34 0.04 3.16
CA PHE A 56 12.38 0.57 4.04
C PHE A 56 12.21 0.00 5.43
N GLY A 57 13.33 -0.41 6.04
CA GLY A 57 13.38 -0.84 7.43
C GLY A 57 12.74 -2.20 7.66
N GLU A 58 13.49 -3.26 7.42
CA GLU A 58 13.08 -4.61 7.83
C GLU A 58 13.40 -4.81 9.31
N ARG A 59 12.38 -4.84 10.16
CA ARG A 59 12.50 -5.37 11.53
C ARG A 59 11.90 -6.76 11.58
N LYS A 60 12.41 -7.61 12.48
CA LYS A 60 11.81 -8.94 12.69
C LYS A 60 10.41 -8.78 13.28
N SER A 61 9.44 -9.51 12.74
CA SER A 61 8.12 -9.67 13.33
C SER A 61 8.09 -10.79 14.36
N ASP A 62 7.12 -10.72 15.26
CA ASP A 62 6.73 -11.83 16.13
C ASP A 62 5.71 -12.76 15.45
N LEU A 63 5.11 -12.32 14.34
CA LEU A 63 4.14 -13.09 13.57
C LEU A 63 4.83 -14.10 12.64
N LYS A 64 4.13 -15.20 12.38
CA LYS A 64 4.56 -16.26 11.45
C LYS A 64 3.72 -16.23 10.19
N CYS A 65 4.30 -16.55 9.05
CA CYS A 65 3.56 -16.70 7.81
C CYS A 65 2.53 -17.84 7.93
N PRO A 66 1.25 -17.63 7.58
CA PRO A 66 0.21 -18.68 7.58
C PRO A 66 0.46 -19.82 6.59
N VAL A 67 1.33 -19.60 5.59
CA VAL A 67 1.63 -20.56 4.51
C VAL A 67 2.88 -21.39 4.81
N CYS A 68 3.99 -20.75 5.20
CA CYS A 68 5.29 -21.43 5.41
C CYS A 68 5.79 -21.45 6.86
N GLU A 69 5.04 -20.87 7.80
CA GLU A 69 5.34 -20.80 9.24
C GLU A 69 6.63 -20.06 9.65
N ARG A 70 7.37 -19.47 8.69
CA ARG A 70 8.54 -18.65 8.99
C ARG A 70 8.14 -17.33 9.64
N LYS A 71 9.03 -16.77 10.46
CA LYS A 71 8.85 -15.42 10.99
C LYS A 71 8.81 -14.40 9.87
N MET A 72 7.80 -13.55 9.89
CA MET A 72 7.65 -12.45 8.96
C MET A 72 8.60 -11.31 9.32
N THR A 73 8.79 -10.39 8.37
CA THR A 73 9.46 -9.12 8.59
C THR A 73 8.43 -8.02 8.53
N VAL A 74 8.57 -7.02 9.40
CA VAL A 74 7.79 -5.80 9.30
C VAL A 74 8.57 -4.81 8.46
N PHE A 75 7.90 -4.18 7.51
CA PHE A 75 8.46 -3.13 6.68
C PHE A 75 7.56 -1.90 6.68
N GLN A 76 8.15 -0.71 6.45
CA GLN A 76 7.37 0.51 6.27
C GLN A 76 6.82 0.56 4.84
N TYR A 77 5.50 0.55 4.73
CA TYR A 77 4.80 0.59 3.47
C TYR A 77 4.94 1.96 2.81
N ARG A 78 5.59 1.99 1.63
CA ARG A 78 5.87 3.18 0.82
C ARG A 78 6.55 4.34 1.60
N ALA A 79 7.37 4.02 2.60
CA ALA A 79 8.01 5.00 3.50
C ALA A 79 7.03 5.91 4.28
N TYR A 80 5.76 5.50 4.40
CA TYR A 80 4.82 6.11 5.33
C TYR A 80 4.86 5.38 6.68
N ASN A 81 4.25 5.95 7.71
CA ASN A 81 4.13 5.34 9.04
C ASN A 81 3.07 4.21 9.09
N LEU A 82 2.97 3.42 8.02
CA LEU A 82 2.19 2.19 7.97
C LEU A 82 3.18 1.03 7.95
N GLU A 83 3.13 0.20 8.97
CA GLU A 83 3.96 -0.98 9.10
C GLU A 83 3.14 -2.19 8.68
N LEU A 84 3.63 -2.98 7.71
CA LEU A 84 2.99 -4.22 7.30
C LEU A 84 3.95 -5.38 7.51
N ASP A 85 3.38 -6.54 7.80
CA ASP A 85 4.10 -7.81 7.91
C ASP A 85 4.19 -8.49 6.55
N SER A 86 5.40 -8.85 6.09
CA SER A 86 5.61 -9.60 4.86
C SER A 86 6.31 -10.93 5.11
N CYS A 87 5.94 -11.92 4.30
CA CYS A 87 6.64 -13.19 4.27
C CYS A 87 7.95 -13.06 3.48
N PRO A 88 9.11 -13.51 4.02
CA PRO A 88 10.39 -13.45 3.32
C PRO A 88 10.46 -14.34 2.06
N ASP A 89 9.51 -15.27 1.90
CA ASP A 89 9.35 -16.10 0.69
C ASP A 89 8.30 -15.59 -0.27
N GLU A 90 7.83 -14.36 -0.09
CA GLU A 90 6.86 -13.72 -0.98
C GLU A 90 5.50 -14.42 -1.09
N HIS A 91 5.09 -15.18 -0.05
CA HIS A 91 3.74 -15.76 0.02
C HIS A 91 2.64 -14.71 0.18
N GLY A 92 2.96 -13.55 0.75
CA GLY A 92 1.97 -12.51 1.01
C GLY A 92 2.32 -11.62 2.20
N TYR A 93 1.30 -10.90 2.63
CA TYR A 93 1.32 -9.83 3.60
C TYR A 93 0.21 -10.04 4.63
N TRP A 94 0.51 -9.72 5.88
CA TRP A 94 -0.49 -9.64 6.93
C TRP A 94 -0.81 -8.17 7.21
N LEU A 95 -2.10 -7.85 7.16
CA LEU A 95 -2.67 -6.55 7.49
C LEU A 95 -3.48 -6.71 8.77
N ASP A 96 -3.09 -6.01 9.83
CA ASP A 96 -3.90 -5.85 11.04
C ASP A 96 -5.15 -5.00 10.72
N THR A 97 -6.12 -5.01 11.64
CA THR A 97 -7.42 -4.35 11.42
C THR A 97 -7.29 -2.87 11.08
N GLY A 98 -7.88 -2.48 9.95
CA GLY A 98 -7.93 -1.10 9.49
C GLY A 98 -6.68 -0.66 8.72
N GLU A 99 -5.66 -1.52 8.59
CA GLU A 99 -4.49 -1.24 7.76
C GLU A 99 -4.83 -1.23 6.28
N GLU A 100 -5.82 -2.02 5.84
CA GLU A 100 -6.34 -2.01 4.47
C GLU A 100 -6.90 -0.62 4.08
N GLY A 101 -7.55 0.06 5.03
CA GLY A 101 -8.01 1.43 4.85
C GLY A 101 -6.85 2.40 4.71
N ARG A 102 -5.83 2.27 5.57
CA ARG A 102 -4.63 3.11 5.52
C ARG A 102 -3.81 2.93 4.25
N VAL A 103 -3.73 1.71 3.71
CA VAL A 103 -3.13 1.45 2.39
C VAL A 103 -3.80 2.32 1.34
N ARG A 104 -5.13 2.33 1.29
CA ARG A 104 -5.91 3.12 0.33
C ARG A 104 -5.72 4.62 0.55
N ASP A 105 -5.75 5.09 1.79
CA ASP A 105 -5.53 6.50 2.12
C ASP A 105 -4.15 6.98 1.65
N ILE A 106 -3.10 6.16 1.84
CA ILE A 106 -1.74 6.46 1.37
C ILE A 106 -1.67 6.57 -0.15
N ILE A 107 -2.34 5.68 -0.88
CA ILE A 107 -2.41 5.75 -2.35
C ILE A 107 -3.16 7.01 -2.77
N GLU A 108 -4.30 7.31 -2.16
CA GLU A 108 -5.10 8.48 -2.48
C GLU A 108 -4.33 9.79 -2.26
N ASP A 109 -3.66 9.92 -1.11
CA ASP A 109 -2.84 11.09 -0.79
C ASP A 109 -1.67 11.26 -1.76
N ARG A 110 -1.06 10.15 -2.19
CA ARG A 110 0.00 10.17 -3.20
C ARG A 110 -0.52 10.66 -4.55
N VAL A 111 -1.66 10.14 -5.03
CA VAL A 111 -2.29 10.56 -6.29
C VAL A 111 -2.62 12.05 -6.24
N LYS A 112 -3.24 12.51 -5.16
CA LYS A 112 -3.53 13.94 -4.93
C LYS A 112 -2.24 14.77 -4.90
N GLY A 113 -1.18 14.26 -4.28
CA GLY A 113 0.14 14.91 -4.23
C GLY A 113 0.78 15.07 -5.61
N LEU A 114 0.78 14.02 -6.42
CA LEU A 114 1.31 14.02 -7.78
C LEU A 114 0.52 14.97 -8.69
N ALA A 115 -0.81 14.96 -8.60
CA ALA A 115 -1.66 15.88 -9.34
C ALA A 115 -1.34 17.36 -9.01
N ARG A 116 -1.18 17.69 -7.72
CA ARG A 116 -0.79 19.04 -7.27
C ARG A 116 0.58 19.44 -7.78
N ALA A 117 1.56 18.53 -7.77
CA ALA A 117 2.91 18.81 -8.27
C ALA A 117 2.90 19.14 -9.78
N ARG A 118 2.18 18.32 -10.58
CA ARG A 118 1.99 18.55 -12.02
C ARG A 118 1.34 19.92 -12.30
N ASP A 119 0.30 20.27 -11.56
CA ASP A 119 -0.40 21.54 -11.73
C ASP A 119 0.49 22.74 -11.38
N ALA A 120 1.30 22.60 -10.32
CA ALA A 120 2.29 23.60 -9.94
C ALA A 120 3.35 23.77 -11.03
N GLU A 121 3.94 22.70 -11.56
CA GLU A 121 4.91 22.75 -12.67
C GLU A 121 4.34 23.44 -13.91
N ALA A 122 3.10 23.13 -14.29
CA ALA A 122 2.42 23.79 -15.39
C ALA A 122 2.21 25.30 -15.11
N GLY A 123 1.87 25.66 -13.87
CA GLY A 123 1.76 27.05 -13.42
C GLY A 123 3.09 27.80 -13.51
N TRP A 124 4.17 27.21 -13.01
CA TRP A 124 5.53 27.76 -13.09
C TRP A 124 6.00 27.91 -14.53
N GLY A 125 5.73 26.94 -15.40
CA GLY A 125 6.04 27.01 -16.83
C GLY A 125 5.35 28.18 -17.53
N ARG A 126 4.05 28.39 -17.26
CA ARG A 126 3.29 29.54 -17.78
C ARG A 126 3.88 30.87 -17.30
N PHE A 127 4.23 30.96 -16.01
CA PHE A 127 4.85 32.16 -15.45
C PHE A 127 6.20 32.50 -16.11
N LEU A 128 7.10 31.51 -16.24
CA LEU A 128 8.40 31.68 -16.90
C LEU A 128 8.25 32.04 -18.39
N GLY A 129 7.28 31.43 -19.09
CA GLY A 129 6.95 31.77 -20.47
C GLY A 129 6.51 33.23 -20.63
N GLY A 130 5.68 33.73 -19.72
CA GLY A 130 5.24 35.13 -19.68
C GLY A 130 6.38 36.13 -19.45
N LEU A 131 7.36 35.79 -18.61
CA LEU A 131 8.55 36.61 -18.38
C LEU A 131 9.47 36.68 -19.61
N ARG A 132 9.62 35.57 -20.35
CA ARG A 132 10.36 35.55 -21.63
C ARG A 132 9.65 36.35 -22.73
N GLY A 133 8.32 36.40 -22.74
CA GLY A 133 7.53 37.19 -23.70
C GLY A 133 7.64 38.70 -23.53
N LYS A 134 7.88 39.20 -22.31
CA LYS A 134 7.99 40.65 -22.02
C LYS A 134 9.33 41.29 -22.41
N LYS A 135 10.37 40.51 -22.72
CA LYS A 135 11.70 41.03 -23.11
C LYS A 135 11.88 41.35 -24.60
N LYS A 136 10.81 41.23 -25.42
CA LYS A 136 10.84 41.49 -26.88
C LYS A 136 10.15 42.80 -27.30
N ARG A 137 9.98 43.77 -26.42
CA ARG A 137 9.45 45.11 -26.75
C ARG A 137 10.42 46.18 -26.33
#